data_AF-A0A2S4VRP5-F1
#
_entry.id   AF-A0A2S4VRP5-F1
#
_cell.length_a   1.000
_cell.length_b   1.000
_cell.length_c   1.000
_cell.angle_alpha   90.00
_cell.angle_beta   90.00
_cell.angle_gamma   90.00
#
_symmetry.space_group_name_H-M   'P 1'
#
loop_
_entity.id
_entity.type
_entity.pdbx_description
1 polymer ?
#
loop_
_entity_poly.entity_id
_entity_poly.type
_entity_poly.pdbx_seq_one_letter_code
_entity_poly.pdbx_strand_id
1 'polypeptide(L)'
;MNFKLSSIIEPIEEPDKDNPPHMEPKPMIKEHIAKEESHEHKIPQQCAPIRNLEPTNPITEDWEVTFPKLDHGLIDLDLRRELWRGIPKTTEWEVFSGQMPYNHELWIKQIDVYAKDYLMLDAMVVSRLTTCMSGSAKLWYISHRVGNENKTWAWWKNAIENKYGTESWKRKLREEFDADRFHLNNPKIHEWFTTQKERLRGFSPELSNYIICQKILKQCPGPLIHAVKSRYKKPDEKMTFEEMVIIVEGS
;
A
#
# COMPACT_ATOMS: atom_id res chain seq x y z
N MET A 1 -56.56 -12.60 -55.49
CA MET A 1 -57.43 -13.76 -55.80
C MET A 1 -56.74 -15.03 -55.29
N ASN A 2 -57.52 -15.93 -54.70
CA ASN A 2 -57.27 -17.37 -54.46
C ASN A 2 -56.12 -17.83 -53.53
N PHE A 3 -56.43 -18.90 -52.80
CA PHE A 3 -55.67 -19.53 -51.71
C PHE A 3 -55.05 -20.89 -52.14
N LYS A 4 -53.98 -21.30 -51.46
CA LYS A 4 -53.73 -22.62 -50.81
C LYS A 4 -52.26 -22.62 -50.29
N LEU A 5 -51.90 -22.84 -49.02
CA LEU A 5 -52.20 -23.91 -48.05
C LEU A 5 -51.74 -25.32 -48.45
N SER A 6 -50.56 -25.71 -47.93
CA SER A 6 -50.35 -27.03 -47.30
C SER A 6 -49.17 -26.96 -46.31
N SER A 7 -49.46 -27.28 -45.05
CA SER A 7 -48.55 -27.31 -43.89
C SER A 7 -47.89 -28.68 -43.70
N ILE A 8 -46.65 -28.70 -43.20
CA ILE A 8 -46.16 -29.79 -42.33
C ILE A 8 -45.37 -29.18 -41.16
N ILE A 9 -45.76 -29.57 -39.96
CA ILE A 9 -45.14 -29.42 -38.62
C ILE A 9 -45.16 -30.88 -38.11
N GLU A 10 -44.16 -31.49 -37.47
CA GLU A 10 -43.36 -31.22 -36.25
C GLU A 10 -42.16 -32.23 -36.28
N PRO A 11 -41.23 -32.36 -35.30
CA PRO A 11 -41.23 -31.72 -33.99
C PRO A 11 -39.93 -31.03 -33.54
N ILE A 12 -40.10 -30.29 -32.44
CA ILE A 12 -39.04 -29.71 -31.61
C ILE A 12 -38.67 -30.74 -30.53
N GLU A 13 -37.38 -31.06 -30.40
CA GLU A 13 -36.82 -31.63 -29.19
C GLU A 13 -35.87 -30.61 -28.54
N GLU A 14 -36.13 -30.31 -27.28
CA GLU A 14 -35.27 -29.58 -26.34
C GLU A 14 -35.37 -30.31 -24.98
N PRO A 15 -34.42 -30.12 -24.04
CA PRO A 15 -32.98 -29.96 -24.25
C PRO A 15 -32.18 -30.86 -23.29
N ASP A 16 -31.02 -31.39 -23.70
CA ASP A 16 -30.14 -32.07 -22.74
C ASP A 16 -29.12 -31.10 -22.12
N LYS A 17 -29.05 -31.11 -20.79
CA LYS A 17 -28.12 -30.33 -19.96
C LYS A 17 -27.15 -31.31 -19.32
N ASP A 18 -25.94 -31.40 -19.88
CA ASP A 18 -24.68 -31.51 -19.12
C ASP A 18 -23.51 -31.82 -20.08
N ASN A 19 -22.68 -30.82 -20.40
CA ASN A 19 -21.21 -30.90 -20.38
C ASN A 19 -20.53 -29.61 -20.89
N PRO A 20 -19.30 -29.29 -20.42
CA PRO A 20 -18.57 -28.07 -20.78
C PRO A 20 -17.80 -28.18 -22.11
N PRO A 21 -17.59 -27.05 -22.83
CA PRO A 21 -16.92 -27.06 -24.13
C PRO A 21 -15.40 -27.27 -23.99
N HIS A 22 -14.88 -28.28 -24.67
CA HIS A 22 -13.45 -28.50 -24.83
C HIS A 22 -13.11 -28.80 -26.30
N MET A 23 -12.08 -28.11 -26.81
CA MET A 23 -11.30 -28.46 -28.02
C MET A 23 -12.08 -28.78 -29.31
N GLU A 24 -12.29 -27.77 -30.18
CA GLU A 24 -12.46 -28.01 -31.62
C GLU A 24 -11.13 -27.73 -32.38
N PRO A 25 -10.56 -28.71 -33.09
CA PRO A 25 -9.34 -28.53 -33.88
C PRO A 25 -9.63 -27.97 -35.28
N LYS A 26 -8.92 -26.91 -35.68
CA LYS A 26 -8.98 -26.39 -37.06
C LYS A 26 -8.03 -27.18 -37.99
N PRO A 27 -8.45 -27.55 -39.21
CA PRO A 27 -7.63 -28.38 -40.11
C PRO A 27 -6.52 -27.57 -40.81
N MET A 28 -5.41 -28.25 -41.12
CA MET A 28 -4.31 -27.68 -41.89
C MET A 28 -4.55 -27.81 -43.41
N ILE A 29 -4.14 -26.79 -44.16
CA ILE A 29 -3.97 -26.87 -45.63
C ILE A 29 -2.47 -27.09 -45.92
N LYS A 30 -2.15 -28.00 -46.84
CA LYS A 30 -0.78 -28.37 -47.24
C LYS A 30 -0.36 -27.80 -48.60
N GLU A 31 0.95 -27.96 -48.88
CA GLU A 31 1.68 -27.97 -50.17
C GLU A 31 2.36 -26.64 -50.61
N HIS A 32 3.47 -26.62 -51.37
CA HIS A 32 4.18 -27.72 -52.08
C HIS A 32 5.74 -27.55 -52.10
N ILE A 33 6.46 -28.59 -51.66
CA ILE A 33 7.81 -29.13 -52.05
C ILE A 33 8.89 -28.22 -52.72
N ALA A 34 10.14 -28.27 -52.20
CA ALA A 34 11.40 -28.54 -52.96
C ALA A 34 12.63 -28.79 -52.03
N LYS A 35 13.62 -29.57 -52.51
CA LYS A 35 14.92 -29.89 -51.83
C LYS A 35 16.09 -29.19 -52.54
N GLU A 36 17.18 -28.90 -51.83
CA GLU A 36 18.54 -29.45 -52.09
C GLU A 36 19.60 -28.91 -51.10
N GLU A 37 20.73 -29.61 -50.98
CA GLU A 37 21.83 -29.33 -50.03
C GLU A 37 22.97 -28.54 -50.68
N SER A 38 23.74 -27.75 -49.92
CA SER A 38 25.18 -27.99 -49.69
C SER A 38 26.01 -26.76 -49.21
N HIS A 39 27.14 -27.10 -48.54
CA HIS A 39 28.38 -26.34 -48.30
C HIS A 39 28.56 -25.45 -47.05
N GLU A 40 29.68 -25.75 -46.36
CA GLU A 40 30.24 -25.07 -45.17
C GLU A 40 30.69 -23.63 -45.43
N HIS A 41 30.75 -22.82 -44.37
CA HIS A 41 31.93 -21.99 -44.07
C HIS A 41 32.17 -21.90 -42.56
N LYS A 42 33.45 -21.99 -42.15
CA LYS A 42 33.89 -22.07 -40.74
C LYS A 42 34.08 -20.69 -40.13
N ILE A 43 33.77 -20.56 -38.83
CA ILE A 43 34.23 -19.43 -37.98
C ILE A 43 34.95 -20.03 -36.75
N PRO A 44 36.10 -19.48 -36.30
CA PRO A 44 36.96 -20.19 -35.34
C PRO A 44 36.44 -20.19 -33.91
N GLN A 45 36.68 -21.30 -33.20
CA GLN A 45 36.57 -21.37 -31.75
C GLN A 45 37.70 -20.56 -31.09
N GLN A 46 37.36 -19.66 -30.17
CA GLN A 46 38.24 -19.27 -29.07
C GLN A 46 37.49 -19.46 -27.76
N CYS A 47 37.91 -20.47 -27.00
CA CYS A 47 37.42 -20.69 -25.64
C CYS A 47 38.04 -19.66 -24.69
N ALA A 48 37.20 -18.81 -24.09
CA ALA A 48 37.50 -18.24 -22.78
C ALA A 48 36.95 -19.21 -21.71
N PRO A 49 37.68 -19.50 -20.62
CA PRO A 49 37.19 -20.40 -19.59
C PRO A 49 35.99 -19.76 -18.88
N ILE A 50 34.87 -20.49 -18.86
CA ILE A 50 33.73 -20.15 -18.02
C ILE A 50 34.22 -20.18 -16.58
N ARG A 51 34.29 -19.02 -15.93
CA ARG A 51 34.40 -18.94 -14.48
C ARG A 51 33.12 -19.56 -13.93
N ASN A 52 33.23 -20.71 -13.29
CA ASN A 52 32.13 -21.27 -12.49
C ASN A 52 31.79 -20.23 -11.41
N LEU A 53 30.73 -19.46 -11.64
CA LEU A 53 30.02 -18.80 -10.56
C LEU A 53 29.35 -19.93 -9.78
N GLU A 54 29.84 -20.18 -8.57
CA GLU A 54 29.18 -21.07 -7.63
C GLU A 54 27.71 -20.64 -7.50
N PRO A 55 26.77 -21.58 -7.38
CA PRO A 55 25.37 -21.21 -7.16
C PRO A 55 25.29 -20.43 -5.86
N THR A 56 25.05 -19.12 -5.96
CA THR A 56 24.79 -18.28 -4.80
C THR A 56 23.65 -18.93 -4.04
N ASN A 57 23.94 -19.43 -2.84
CA ASN A 57 22.94 -20.06 -1.99
C ASN A 57 21.71 -19.13 -1.92
N PRO A 58 20.49 -19.64 -2.14
CA PRO A 58 19.32 -18.84 -1.85
C PRO A 58 19.42 -18.49 -0.38
N ILE A 59 19.50 -17.19 -0.09
CA ILE A 59 19.36 -16.69 1.27
C ILE A 59 17.94 -17.07 1.67
N THR A 60 17.80 -18.15 2.44
CA THR A 60 16.61 -18.39 3.25
C THR A 60 16.59 -17.30 4.30
N GLU A 61 16.12 -16.13 3.86
CA GLU A 61 15.82 -14.99 4.70
C GLU A 61 14.76 -15.48 5.69
N ASP A 62 15.16 -15.60 6.96
CA ASP A 62 14.28 -16.11 7.99
C ASP A 62 13.18 -15.08 8.22
N TRP A 63 12.04 -15.33 7.57
CA TRP A 63 10.91 -14.41 7.54
C TRP A 63 10.31 -14.18 8.93
N GLU A 64 10.55 -15.07 9.91
CA GLU A 64 10.15 -14.84 11.31
C GLU A 64 11.09 -13.84 12.02
N VAL A 65 12.36 -13.77 11.60
CA VAL A 65 13.33 -12.75 12.05
C VAL A 65 13.04 -11.40 11.40
N THR A 66 12.76 -11.37 10.09
CA THR A 66 12.48 -10.13 9.35
C THR A 66 11.11 -9.53 9.71
N PHE A 67 10.10 -10.37 9.99
CA PHE A 67 8.73 -9.94 10.27
C PHE A 67 8.19 -10.55 11.58
N PRO A 68 8.71 -10.14 12.73
CA PRO A 68 8.36 -10.73 14.02
C PRO A 68 6.86 -10.67 14.31
N LYS A 69 6.37 -11.68 15.03
CA LYS A 69 5.01 -11.75 15.56
C LYS A 69 4.77 -10.64 16.59
N LEU A 70 3.53 -10.23 16.77
CA LEU A 70 3.14 -9.32 17.86
C LEU A 70 3.29 -10.03 19.22
N ASP A 71 4.45 -9.84 19.84
CA ASP A 71 4.72 -10.25 21.22
C ASP A 71 4.48 -9.11 22.19
N HIS A 72 3.80 -9.43 23.29
CA HIS A 72 3.51 -8.52 24.39
C HIS A 72 4.10 -9.04 25.73
N GLY A 73 4.85 -10.15 25.68
CA GLY A 73 5.45 -10.80 26.85
C GLY A 73 4.46 -11.61 27.68
N LEU A 74 4.90 -12.00 28.88
CA LEU A 74 4.07 -12.69 29.86
C LEU A 74 3.09 -11.71 30.52
N ILE A 75 1.83 -11.78 30.11
CA ILE A 75 0.74 -10.96 30.62
C ILE A 75 -0.31 -11.86 31.26
N ASP A 76 -0.88 -11.40 32.38
CA ASP A 76 -2.03 -12.04 32.99
C ASP A 76 -3.20 -12.23 32.01
N LEU A 77 -3.73 -13.45 31.99
CA LEU A 77 -4.78 -13.86 31.07
C LEU A 77 -6.12 -13.18 31.37
N ASP A 78 -6.38 -12.79 32.62
CA ASP A 78 -7.60 -12.07 33.00
C ASP A 78 -7.52 -10.58 32.59
N LEU A 79 -6.40 -9.90 32.88
CA LEU A 79 -6.10 -8.55 32.35
C LEU A 79 -6.21 -8.49 30.82
N ARG A 80 -5.63 -9.47 30.12
CA ARG A 80 -5.70 -9.52 28.65
C ARG A 80 -7.13 -9.69 28.14
N ARG A 81 -7.92 -10.56 28.79
CA ARG A 81 -9.34 -10.76 28.45
C ARG A 81 -10.17 -9.51 28.72
N GLU A 82 -9.85 -8.75 29.77
CA GLU A 82 -10.55 -7.49 30.08
C GLU A 82 -10.24 -6.40 29.03
N LEU A 83 -8.96 -6.21 28.69
CA LEU A 83 -8.57 -5.30 27.60
C LEU A 83 -9.25 -5.68 26.27
N TRP A 84 -9.33 -6.96 25.94
CA TRP A 84 -10.01 -7.42 24.72
C TRP A 84 -11.51 -7.13 24.66
N ARG A 85 -12.20 -6.96 25.80
CA ARG A 85 -13.60 -6.50 25.84
C ARG A 85 -13.73 -5.02 25.47
N GLY A 86 -12.69 -4.22 25.72
CA GLY A 86 -12.63 -2.80 25.39
C GLY A 86 -12.23 -2.48 23.95
N ILE A 87 -11.92 -3.48 23.10
CA ILE A 87 -11.52 -3.24 21.71
C ILE A 87 -12.68 -2.59 20.94
N PRO A 88 -12.48 -1.42 20.30
CA PRO A 88 -13.49 -0.76 19.48
C PRO A 88 -13.99 -1.68 18.36
N LYS A 89 -15.26 -1.51 17.98
CA LYS A 89 -15.85 -2.26 16.87
C LYS A 89 -15.10 -1.94 15.60
N THR A 90 -14.97 -2.89 14.69
CA THR A 90 -14.22 -2.68 13.44
C THR A 90 -14.80 -1.56 12.55
N THR A 91 -16.05 -1.16 12.76
CA THR A 91 -16.68 0.01 12.12
C THR A 91 -16.25 1.35 12.69
N GLU A 92 -15.61 1.36 13.86
CA GLU A 92 -15.07 2.55 14.55
C GLU A 92 -13.58 2.74 14.25
N TRP A 93 -12.95 1.81 13.52
CA TRP A 93 -11.56 1.90 13.06
C TRP A 93 -11.48 2.77 11.80
N GLU A 94 -10.36 3.47 11.61
CA GLU A 94 -10.15 4.28 10.40
C GLU A 94 -10.08 3.40 9.14
N VAL A 95 -10.70 3.89 8.05
CA VAL A 95 -10.84 3.17 6.78
C VAL A 95 -9.84 3.69 5.74
N PHE A 96 -8.96 2.80 5.28
CA PHE A 96 -7.98 3.10 4.23
C PHE A 96 -8.51 2.74 2.83
N SER A 97 -8.60 3.73 1.94
CA SER A 97 -9.14 3.56 0.57
C SER A 97 -8.08 3.22 -0.49
N GLY A 98 -6.81 3.54 -0.23
CA GLY A 98 -5.73 3.49 -1.23
C GLY A 98 -5.85 4.56 -2.34
N GLN A 99 -6.69 5.60 -2.17
CA GLN A 99 -6.87 6.70 -3.13
C GLN A 99 -6.24 8.01 -2.62
N MET A 100 -5.56 8.75 -3.51
CA MET A 100 -4.84 9.96 -3.11
C MET A 100 -5.81 11.08 -2.67
N PRO A 101 -5.45 11.90 -1.65
CA PRO A 101 -4.20 11.87 -0.88
C PRO A 101 -4.28 10.92 0.32
N TYR A 102 -3.73 9.70 0.19
CA TYR A 102 -3.73 8.72 1.29
C TYR A 102 -2.45 8.84 2.13
N ASN A 103 -2.61 8.66 3.44
CA ASN A 103 -1.51 8.56 4.40
C ASN A 103 -1.47 7.15 5.02
N HIS A 104 -0.91 6.20 4.28
CA HIS A 104 -0.84 4.80 4.72
C HIS A 104 0.04 4.65 5.98
N GLU A 105 1.05 5.51 6.18
CA GLU A 105 1.86 5.51 7.40
C GLU A 105 1.04 5.87 8.65
N LEU A 106 0.21 6.93 8.59
CA LEU A 106 -0.61 7.34 9.72
C LEU A 106 -1.62 6.24 10.09
N TRP A 107 -2.28 5.68 9.07
CA TRP A 107 -3.21 4.58 9.24
C TRP A 107 -2.56 3.32 9.84
N ILE A 108 -1.35 2.96 9.39
CA ILE A 108 -0.55 1.90 10.01
C ILE A 108 -0.23 2.21 11.48
N LYS A 109 0.17 3.45 11.80
CA LYS A 109 0.50 3.89 13.16
C LYS A 109 -0.71 3.83 14.09
N GLN A 110 -1.91 4.17 13.62
CA GLN A 110 -3.15 4.00 14.38
C GLN A 110 -3.44 2.53 14.69
N ILE A 111 -3.24 1.63 13.71
CA ILE A 111 -3.38 0.19 13.94
C ILE A 111 -2.31 -0.33 14.93
N ASP A 112 -1.08 0.16 14.87
CA ASP A 112 -0.03 -0.17 15.85
C ASP A 112 -0.41 0.31 17.28
N VAL A 113 -1.07 1.47 17.41
CA VAL A 113 -1.62 1.93 18.69
C VAL A 113 -2.70 0.98 19.20
N TYR A 114 -3.71 0.63 18.37
CA TYR A 114 -4.72 -0.37 18.76
C TYR A 114 -4.10 -1.72 19.14
N ALA A 115 -3.13 -2.19 18.36
CA ALA A 115 -2.48 -3.46 18.59
C ALA A 115 -1.71 -3.49 19.92
N LYS A 116 -1.11 -2.36 20.31
CA LYS A 116 -0.39 -2.19 21.57
C LYS A 116 -1.34 -2.01 22.75
N ASP A 117 -2.25 -1.05 22.69
CA ASP A 117 -3.11 -0.67 23.83
C ASP A 117 -4.06 -1.81 24.23
N TYR A 118 -4.46 -2.64 23.26
CA TYR A 118 -5.31 -3.81 23.49
C TYR A 118 -4.57 -5.16 23.40
N LEU A 119 -3.24 -5.17 23.38
CA LEU A 119 -2.41 -6.38 23.40
C LEU A 119 -2.84 -7.42 22.34
N MET A 120 -3.14 -6.94 21.13
CA MET A 120 -3.75 -7.73 20.07
C MET A 120 -2.73 -8.70 19.46
N LEU A 121 -3.22 -9.88 19.07
CA LEU A 121 -2.46 -10.84 18.28
C LEU A 121 -2.51 -10.46 16.79
N ASP A 122 -1.53 -10.92 16.00
CA ASP A 122 -1.51 -10.74 14.53
C ASP A 122 -2.84 -11.10 13.87
N ALA A 123 -3.41 -12.27 14.23
CA ALA A 123 -4.69 -12.72 13.70
C ALA A 123 -5.87 -11.78 14.04
N MET A 124 -5.83 -11.07 15.17
CA MET A 124 -6.87 -10.11 15.55
C MET A 124 -6.78 -8.81 14.75
N VAL A 125 -5.56 -8.35 14.45
CA VAL A 125 -5.33 -7.18 13.58
C VAL A 125 -5.68 -7.53 12.14
N VAL A 126 -5.12 -8.63 11.62
CA VAL A 126 -5.24 -9.01 10.21
C VAL A 126 -6.68 -9.39 9.82
N SER A 127 -7.45 -10.04 10.72
CA SER A 127 -8.89 -10.31 10.47
C SER A 127 -9.75 -9.06 10.29
N ARG A 128 -9.32 -7.90 10.82
CA ARG A 128 -10.03 -6.61 10.72
C ARG A 128 -9.75 -5.87 9.41
N LEU A 129 -8.60 -6.12 8.76
CA LEU A 129 -8.17 -5.40 7.54
C LEU A 129 -9.19 -5.46 6.40
N THR A 130 -9.97 -6.55 6.27
CA THR A 130 -11.06 -6.67 5.28
C THR A 130 -12.13 -5.58 5.41
N THR A 131 -12.32 -5.05 6.62
CA THR A 131 -13.31 -4.02 6.95
C THR A 131 -12.65 -2.64 7.05
N CYS A 132 -11.43 -2.56 7.59
CA CYS A 132 -10.66 -1.32 7.67
C CYS A 132 -10.07 -0.87 6.32
N MET A 133 -10.25 -1.65 5.25
CA MET A 133 -9.92 -1.24 3.88
C MET A 133 -11.16 -1.07 3.02
N SER A 134 -11.14 -0.07 2.14
CA SER A 134 -12.16 0.23 1.13
C SER A 134 -11.55 0.43 -0.26
N GLY A 135 -12.38 0.71 -1.26
CA GLY A 135 -11.91 1.09 -2.60
C GLY A 135 -10.92 0.11 -3.23
N SER A 136 -9.83 0.66 -3.80
CA SER A 136 -8.76 -0.13 -4.42
C SER A 136 -7.93 -0.90 -3.39
N ALA A 137 -7.81 -0.41 -2.15
CA ALA A 137 -7.10 -1.12 -1.08
C ALA A 137 -7.78 -2.42 -0.68
N LYS A 138 -9.11 -2.44 -0.56
CA LYS A 138 -9.86 -3.67 -0.26
C LYS A 138 -9.69 -4.74 -1.33
N LEU A 139 -9.75 -4.35 -2.61
CA LEU A 139 -9.55 -5.27 -3.73
C LEU A 139 -8.13 -5.85 -3.76
N TRP A 140 -7.11 -5.02 -3.55
CA TRP A 140 -5.73 -5.47 -3.43
C TRP A 140 -5.55 -6.44 -2.25
N TYR A 141 -6.05 -6.08 -1.06
CA TYR A 141 -5.92 -6.90 0.14
C TYR A 141 -6.58 -8.27 0.00
N ILE A 142 -7.82 -8.35 -0.50
CA ILE A 142 -8.50 -9.63 -0.73
C ILE A 142 -7.69 -10.52 -1.69
N SER A 143 -7.14 -9.94 -2.76
CA SER A 143 -6.28 -10.67 -3.70
C SER A 143 -4.95 -11.12 -3.07
N HIS A 144 -4.29 -10.27 -2.27
CA HIS A 144 -3.04 -10.61 -1.59
C HIS A 144 -3.24 -11.57 -0.40
N ARG A 145 -4.43 -11.63 0.18
CA ARG A 145 -4.74 -12.47 1.35
C ARG A 145 -4.67 -13.96 1.00
N VAL A 146 -5.06 -14.33 -0.22
CA VAL A 146 -4.94 -15.69 -0.75
C VAL A 146 -3.47 -16.09 -0.77
N GLY A 147 -3.13 -17.19 -0.08
CA GLY A 147 -1.74 -17.66 0.07
C GLY A 147 -0.89 -16.93 1.11
N ASN A 148 -1.39 -15.85 1.74
CA ASN A 148 -0.71 -15.10 2.81
C ASN A 148 -1.51 -15.09 4.13
N GLU A 149 -2.23 -16.18 4.39
CA GLU A 149 -3.20 -16.32 5.49
C GLU A 149 -2.53 -16.21 6.87
N ASN A 150 -1.34 -16.79 7.01
CA ASN A 150 -0.59 -16.88 8.27
C ASN A 150 0.49 -15.81 8.44
N LYS A 151 0.50 -14.76 7.61
CA LYS A 151 1.50 -13.67 7.69
C LYS A 151 1.21 -12.73 8.86
N THR A 152 2.29 -12.32 9.55
CA THR A 152 2.27 -11.41 10.70
C THR A 152 1.84 -9.99 10.30
N TRP A 153 1.40 -9.19 11.28
CA TRP A 153 1.11 -7.78 11.07
C TRP A 153 2.35 -7.01 10.59
N ALA A 154 3.55 -7.35 11.09
CA ALA A 154 4.81 -6.80 10.59
C ALA A 154 4.99 -7.04 9.07
N TRP A 155 4.68 -8.25 8.58
CA TRP A 155 4.72 -8.56 7.15
C TRP A 155 3.67 -7.75 6.37
N TRP A 156 2.45 -7.62 6.91
CA TRP A 156 1.39 -6.83 6.27
C TRP A 156 1.72 -5.34 6.20
N LYS A 157 2.35 -4.75 7.23
CA LYS A 157 2.84 -3.36 7.19
C LYS A 157 3.79 -3.15 6.02
N ASN A 158 4.83 -3.99 5.92
CA ASN A 158 5.77 -3.95 4.81
C ASN A 158 5.08 -4.18 3.43
N ALA A 159 4.09 -5.07 3.34
CA ALA A 159 3.34 -5.27 2.10
C ALA A 159 2.50 -4.03 1.70
N ILE A 160 1.90 -3.34 2.68
CA ILE A 160 1.17 -2.08 2.48
C ILE A 160 2.15 -0.96 2.08
N GLU A 161 3.27 -0.81 2.78
CA GLU A 161 4.30 0.18 2.49
C GLU A 161 4.91 -0.01 1.09
N ASN A 162 5.20 -1.24 0.67
CA ASN A 162 5.66 -1.51 -0.69
C ASN A 162 4.58 -1.23 -1.76
N LYS A 163 3.30 -1.44 -1.44
CA LYS A 163 2.18 -1.21 -2.36
C LYS A 163 1.82 0.27 -2.51
N TYR A 164 1.92 1.05 -1.43
CA TYR A 164 1.39 2.42 -1.32
C TYR A 164 2.48 3.48 -1.10
N GLY A 165 3.59 3.15 -0.44
CA GLY A 165 4.77 4.02 -0.23
C GLY A 165 5.72 4.14 -1.43
N THR A 166 5.19 3.98 -2.65
CA THR A 166 5.95 4.04 -3.91
C THR A 166 6.62 5.39 -4.14
N GLU A 167 7.70 5.43 -4.94
CA GLU A 167 8.41 6.68 -5.23
C GLU A 167 7.53 7.72 -5.97
N SER A 168 6.56 7.28 -6.78
CA SER A 168 5.59 8.16 -7.41
C SER A 168 4.62 8.79 -6.40
N TRP A 169 4.27 8.09 -5.32
CA TRP A 169 3.51 8.63 -4.19
C TRP A 169 4.35 9.65 -3.40
N LYS A 170 5.62 9.32 -3.07
CA LYS A 170 6.55 10.23 -2.38
C LYS A 170 6.78 11.52 -3.19
N ARG A 171 6.98 11.40 -4.50
CA ARG A 171 7.08 12.55 -5.42
C ARG A 171 5.80 13.40 -5.38
N LYS A 172 4.61 12.79 -5.44
CA LYS A 172 3.35 13.54 -5.37
C LYS A 172 3.16 14.26 -4.03
N LEU A 173 3.48 13.63 -2.90
CA LEU A 173 3.43 14.32 -1.59
C LEU A 173 4.40 15.51 -1.53
N ARG A 174 5.59 15.39 -2.13
CA ARG A 174 6.57 16.47 -2.25
C ARG A 174 6.03 17.62 -3.10
N GLU A 175 5.47 17.31 -4.27
CA GLU A 175 4.85 18.30 -5.17
C GLU A 175 3.68 19.04 -4.49
N GLU A 176 2.82 18.32 -3.76
CA GLU A 176 1.75 18.94 -2.98
C GLU A 176 2.28 19.82 -1.84
N PHE A 177 3.30 19.38 -1.10
CA PHE A 177 3.96 20.18 -0.05
C PHE A 177 4.66 21.43 -0.62
N ASP A 178 5.28 21.32 -1.80
CA ASP A 178 6.01 22.40 -2.45
C ASP A 178 5.10 23.38 -3.20
N ALA A 179 3.87 23.00 -3.53
CA ALA A 179 2.84 23.89 -4.10
C ALA A 179 2.00 24.60 -3.03
N ASP A 180 1.75 23.97 -1.89
CA ASP A 180 0.88 24.48 -0.83
C ASP A 180 1.60 25.53 0.05
N ARG A 181 1.01 26.72 0.18
CA ARG A 181 1.54 27.84 0.98
C ARG A 181 0.52 28.27 2.00
N PHE A 182 1.00 28.61 3.20
CA PHE A 182 0.11 29.14 4.23
C PHE A 182 -0.28 30.59 3.92
N HIS A 183 -1.53 30.93 4.22
CA HIS A 183 -2.07 32.27 4.13
C HIS A 183 -2.57 32.71 5.51
N LEU A 184 -2.27 33.94 5.92
CA LEU A 184 -2.62 34.47 7.26
C LEU A 184 -4.13 34.40 7.56
N ASN A 185 -4.96 34.49 6.52
CA ASN A 185 -6.42 34.46 6.65
C ASN A 185 -7.02 33.03 6.61
N ASN A 186 -6.19 31.98 6.75
CA ASN A 186 -6.67 30.60 6.73
C ASN A 186 -7.32 30.23 8.08
N PRO A 187 -8.64 29.97 8.16
CA PRO A 187 -9.32 29.63 9.41
C PRO A 187 -8.98 28.21 9.91
N LYS A 188 -8.31 27.38 9.10
CA LYS A 188 -7.98 25.98 9.36
C LYS A 188 -6.47 25.81 9.64
N ILE A 189 -5.95 26.56 10.60
CA ILE A 189 -4.50 26.59 10.93
C ILE A 189 -3.98 25.20 11.30
N HIS A 190 -4.53 24.58 12.36
CA HIS A 190 -4.16 23.23 12.79
C HIS A 190 -4.18 22.20 11.65
N GLU A 191 -5.24 22.19 10.84
CA GLU A 191 -5.45 21.25 9.74
C GLU A 191 -4.34 21.40 8.68
N TRP A 192 -4.08 22.63 8.23
CA TRP A 192 -3.03 22.91 7.24
C TRP A 192 -1.64 22.52 7.77
N PHE A 193 -1.30 22.93 9.01
CA PHE A 193 0.00 22.60 9.61
C PHE A 193 0.17 21.09 9.80
N THR A 194 -0.90 20.39 10.17
CA THR A 194 -0.89 18.92 10.32
C THR A 194 -0.73 18.23 8.96
N THR A 195 -1.45 18.69 7.93
CA THR A 195 -1.28 18.18 6.55
C THR A 195 0.16 18.36 6.05
N GLN A 196 0.81 19.49 6.30
CA GLN A 196 2.23 19.65 5.91
C GLN A 196 3.19 18.75 6.72
N LYS A 197 2.94 18.57 8.03
CA LYS A 197 3.69 17.62 8.89
C LYS A 197 3.58 16.20 8.37
N GLU A 198 2.38 15.78 7.97
CA GLU A 198 2.10 14.46 7.42
C GLU A 198 2.75 14.24 6.05
N ARG A 199 2.62 15.20 5.11
CA ARG A 199 3.31 15.13 3.82
C ARG A 199 4.82 14.97 3.99
N LEU A 200 5.43 15.78 4.86
CA LEU A 200 6.86 15.71 5.18
C LEU A 200 7.27 14.36 5.76
N ARG A 201 6.47 13.80 6.67
CA ARG A 201 6.72 12.45 7.22
C ARG A 201 6.63 11.37 6.14
N GLY A 202 5.65 11.44 5.24
CA GLY A 202 5.46 10.42 4.20
C GLY A 202 6.60 10.32 3.17
N PHE A 203 7.25 11.41 2.78
CA PHE A 203 8.37 11.37 1.83
C PHE A 203 9.77 11.47 2.45
N SER A 204 9.86 11.83 3.74
CA SER A 204 11.10 11.94 4.52
C SER A 204 10.83 11.63 6.01
N PRO A 205 10.55 10.36 6.37
CA PRO A 205 10.19 9.97 7.73
C PRO A 205 11.33 10.20 8.74
N GLU A 206 12.57 10.24 8.29
CA GLU A 206 13.80 10.42 9.09
C GLU A 206 14.02 11.85 9.63
N LEU A 207 13.23 12.84 9.19
CA LEU A 207 13.44 14.23 9.60
C LEU A 207 13.22 14.44 11.11
N SER A 208 14.09 15.21 11.75
CA SER A 208 13.86 15.65 13.13
C SER A 208 12.69 16.64 13.20
N ASN A 209 12.05 16.75 14.37
CA ASN A 209 10.94 17.69 14.58
C ASN A 209 11.36 19.14 14.27
N TYR A 210 12.59 19.52 14.62
CA TYR A 210 13.17 20.82 14.26
C TYR A 210 13.18 21.05 12.74
N ILE A 211 13.70 20.10 11.95
CA ILE A 211 13.77 20.24 10.48
C ILE A 211 12.38 20.25 9.84
N ILE A 212 11.42 19.52 10.40
CA ILE A 212 10.00 19.59 9.98
C ILE A 212 9.45 20.99 10.23
N CYS A 213 9.57 21.52 11.45
CA CYS A 213 9.10 22.87 11.78
C CYS A 213 9.77 23.93 10.88
N GLN A 214 11.09 23.83 10.67
CA GLN A 214 11.81 24.74 9.77
C GLN A 214 11.31 24.67 8.32
N LYS A 215 10.98 23.48 7.82
CA LYS A 215 10.41 23.30 6.47
C LYS A 215 8.98 23.85 6.36
N ILE A 216 8.13 23.64 7.37
CA ILE A 216 6.76 24.19 7.38
C ILE A 216 6.78 25.72 7.49
N LEU A 217 7.65 26.29 8.32
CA LEU A 217 7.82 27.76 8.41
C LEU A 217 8.33 28.38 7.10
N LYS A 218 9.08 27.66 6.26
CA LYS A 218 9.47 28.13 4.92
C LYS A 218 8.29 28.23 3.94
N GLN A 219 7.19 27.50 4.18
CA GLN A 219 5.93 27.63 3.44
C GLN A 219 5.01 28.72 4.01
N CYS A 220 5.42 29.40 5.09
CA CYS A 220 4.66 30.47 5.74
C CYS A 220 5.07 31.87 5.24
N PRO A 221 4.18 32.87 5.31
CA PRO A 221 4.52 34.24 4.95
C PRO A 221 5.46 34.87 5.99
N GLY A 222 6.34 35.76 5.53
CA GLY A 222 7.39 36.40 6.35
C GLY A 222 6.94 36.92 7.73
N PRO A 223 5.81 37.67 7.85
CA PRO A 223 5.31 38.13 9.14
C PRO A 223 5.11 37.02 10.17
N LEU A 224 4.65 35.83 9.75
CA LEU A 224 4.44 34.70 10.64
C LEU A 224 5.76 34.08 11.09
N ILE A 225 6.74 33.99 10.19
CA ILE A 225 8.11 33.55 10.53
C ILE A 225 8.73 34.49 11.58
N HIS A 226 8.53 35.81 11.43
CA HIS A 226 8.99 36.79 12.41
C HIS A 226 8.23 36.68 13.74
N ALA A 227 6.92 36.47 13.73
CA ALA A 227 6.14 36.26 14.95
C ALA A 227 6.61 35.03 15.73
N VAL A 228 6.83 33.90 15.05
CA VAL A 228 7.33 32.66 15.65
C VAL A 228 8.71 32.86 16.27
N LYS A 229 9.67 33.43 15.51
CA LYS A 229 11.03 33.72 16.02
C LYS A 229 11.07 34.75 17.15
N SER A 230 10.15 35.70 17.15
CA SER A 230 10.06 36.72 18.21
C SER A 230 9.52 36.14 19.52
N ARG A 231 8.53 35.23 19.43
CA ARG A 231 7.84 34.67 20.59
C ARG A 231 8.54 33.43 21.17
N TYR A 232 9.17 32.59 20.35
CA TYR A 232 9.93 31.44 20.82
C TYR A 232 11.24 31.88 21.49
N LYS A 233 11.46 31.48 22.75
CA LYS A 233 12.62 31.94 23.57
C LYS A 233 13.65 30.86 23.88
N LYS A 234 13.43 29.63 23.43
CA LYS A 234 14.36 28.49 23.59
C LYS A 234 15.24 28.38 22.32
N PRO A 235 16.31 27.57 22.31
CA PRO A 235 17.06 27.29 21.09
C PRO A 235 16.17 26.63 20.02
N ASP A 236 16.23 27.13 18.77
CA ASP A 236 15.41 26.67 17.64
C ASP A 236 15.35 25.14 17.49
N GLU A 237 16.46 24.45 17.73
CA GLU A 237 16.62 22.99 17.67
C GLU A 237 15.68 22.22 18.62
N LYS A 238 15.19 22.87 19.69
CA LYS A 238 14.29 22.29 20.69
C LYS A 238 12.81 22.53 20.38
N MET A 239 12.48 23.26 19.30
CA MET A 239 11.10 23.61 18.96
C MET A 239 10.31 22.37 18.57
N THR A 240 9.23 22.10 19.30
CA THR A 240 8.26 21.08 18.90
C THR A 240 7.27 21.64 17.88
N PHE A 241 6.61 20.75 17.15
CA PHE A 241 5.57 21.15 16.21
C PHE A 241 4.39 21.82 16.94
N GLU A 242 4.07 21.31 18.12
CA GLU A 242 2.96 21.75 18.96
C GLU A 242 3.26 23.16 19.52
N GLU A 243 4.49 23.44 19.97
CA GLU A 243 4.93 24.78 20.36
C GLU A 243 4.85 25.78 19.19
N MET A 244 5.28 25.36 17.99
CA MET A 244 5.22 26.21 16.79
C MET A 244 3.77 26.57 16.43
N VAL A 245 2.86 25.60 16.43
CA VAL A 245 1.45 25.77 16.07
C VAL A 245 0.72 26.70 17.06
N ILE A 246 0.94 26.52 18.37
CA ILE A 246 0.39 27.41 19.42
C ILE A 246 0.84 28.86 19.21
N ILE A 247 2.10 29.08 18.82
CA ILE A 247 2.62 30.44 18.58
C ILE A 247 1.99 31.05 17.32
N VAL A 248 1.76 30.25 16.27
CA VAL A 248 1.10 30.68 15.03
C VAL A 248 -0.36 31.09 15.28
N GLU A 249 -1.09 30.34 16.11
CA GLU A 249 -2.51 30.65 16.44
C GLU A 249 -2.70 31.90 17.28
N GLY A 250 -1.69 32.26 18.09
CA GLY A 250 -1.70 33.50 18.85
C GLY A 250 -1.18 34.74 18.09
N SER A 251 -0.90 34.63 16.78
CA SER A 251 -0.20 35.66 15.98
C SER A 251 -1.10 36.53 15.11
#